data_AF-G7TJG6-F1
#
_entry.id   AF-G7TJG6-F1
#
_cell.length_a   1.000
_cell.length_b   1.000
_cell.length_c   1.000
_cell.angle_alpha   90.00
_cell.angle_beta   90.00
_cell.angle_gamma   90.00
#
_symmetry.space_group_name_H-M   'P 1'
#
loop_
_entity.id
_entity.type
_entity.pdbx_description
1 polymer ?
#
loop_
_entity_poly.entity_id
_entity_poly.type
_entity_poly.pdbx_seq_one_letter_code
_entity_poly.pdbx_strand_id
1 'polypeptide(L)'
;MWEKNCVALGLASGFLEQLESTNIHLIQRGIIGLLQTFPQVINAVDIAEYNRQAAQEITHIRDFVILHYHATDRRDTPFWRDCAAMDIPDSLRHRVERFRQSGRVFHQANGPFAENAWVQVMLGQGIVPQQHHPVADLMGDAELSRFLDTIRARVEAALVRLPAHADFLQRYCPAPPPPEPAARLPAPPVMATPAR
;
A
#
# COMPACT_ATOMS: atom_id res chain seq x y z
N MET A 1 -19.66 11.39 3.21
CA MET A 1 -18.47 11.93 3.89
C MET A 1 -18.71 13.37 4.31
N TRP A 2 -19.24 14.22 3.42
CA TRP A 2 -19.84 15.51 3.73
C TRP A 2 -21.37 15.42 3.61
N GLU A 3 -22.09 15.77 4.67
CA GLU A 3 -23.56 15.86 4.70
C GLU A 3 -23.98 17.23 5.25
N LYS A 4 -24.70 18.03 4.45
CA LYS A 4 -25.12 19.40 4.79
C LYS A 4 -23.94 20.27 5.27
N ASN A 5 -23.90 20.63 6.55
CA ASN A 5 -22.85 21.42 7.18
C ASN A 5 -21.87 20.59 8.04
N CYS A 6 -21.88 19.26 7.87
CA CYS A 6 -21.03 18.34 8.61
C CYS A 6 -20.08 17.60 7.65
N VAL A 7 -18.79 17.58 7.99
CA VAL A 7 -17.77 16.78 7.30
C VAL A 7 -17.20 15.77 8.29
N ALA A 8 -17.30 14.49 7.97
CA ALA A 8 -16.73 13.41 8.77
C ALA A 8 -15.26 13.19 8.39
N LEU A 9 -14.39 12.98 9.38
CA LEU A 9 -12.97 12.70 9.22
C LEU A 9 -12.53 11.52 10.09
N GLY A 10 -11.52 10.78 9.65
CA GLY A 10 -10.98 9.62 10.36
C GLY A 10 -12.00 8.50 10.54
N LEU A 11 -12.07 7.91 11.73
CA LEU A 11 -12.98 6.80 12.00
C LEU A 11 -14.47 7.14 11.80
N ALA A 12 -14.83 8.43 11.86
CA ALA A 12 -16.20 8.87 11.58
C ALA A 12 -16.55 8.81 10.08
N SER A 13 -15.56 8.83 9.17
CA SER A 13 -15.78 8.76 7.73
C SER A 13 -15.63 7.36 7.15
N GLY A 14 -14.92 6.46 7.82
CA GLY A 14 -14.74 5.08 7.42
C GLY A 14 -13.57 4.40 8.14
N PHE A 15 -13.44 3.09 7.97
CA PHE A 15 -12.33 2.32 8.54
C PHE A 15 -11.84 1.25 7.56
N LEU A 16 -10.52 1.18 7.43
CA LEU A 16 -9.79 0.08 6.81
C LEU A 16 -8.66 -0.29 7.78
N GLU A 17 -8.32 -1.57 7.85
CA GLU A 17 -7.24 -2.03 8.72
C GLU A 17 -5.87 -1.44 8.32
N GLN A 18 -4.95 -1.39 9.29
CA GLN A 18 -3.66 -0.71 9.13
C GLN A 18 -2.59 -1.57 8.44
N LEU A 19 -2.96 -2.30 7.38
CA LEU A 19 -1.99 -3.09 6.63
C LEU A 19 -0.99 -2.20 5.88
N GLU A 20 -1.45 -1.05 5.40
CA GLU A 20 -0.70 -0.14 4.52
C GLU A 20 -0.47 1.26 5.12
N SER A 21 -0.58 1.40 6.44
CA SER A 21 -0.38 2.68 7.15
C SER A 21 -1.25 3.85 6.62
N THR A 22 -2.47 3.58 6.16
CA THR A 22 -3.32 4.56 5.44
C THR A 22 -4.20 5.44 6.32
N ASN A 23 -4.32 5.18 7.62
CA ASN A 23 -5.29 5.86 8.49
C ASN A 23 -5.03 7.39 8.61
N ILE A 24 -3.81 7.79 8.99
CA ILE A 24 -3.43 9.21 9.09
C ILE A 24 -3.49 9.89 7.72
N HIS A 25 -3.09 9.16 6.67
CA HIS A 25 -3.16 9.64 5.29
C HIS A 25 -4.60 10.01 4.90
N LEU A 26 -5.59 9.15 5.18
CA LEU A 26 -7.00 9.43 4.88
C LEU A 26 -7.54 10.65 5.63
N ILE A 27 -7.13 10.85 6.89
CA ILE A 27 -7.47 12.06 7.66
C ILE A 27 -6.90 13.30 6.95
N GLN A 28 -5.61 13.26 6.59
CA GLN A 28 -4.96 14.36 5.90
C GLN A 28 -5.62 14.67 4.55
N ARG A 29 -5.99 13.64 3.79
CA ARG A 29 -6.67 13.78 2.49
C ARG A 29 -8.06 14.39 2.64
N GLY A 30 -8.82 13.99 3.65
CA GLY A 30 -10.10 14.61 3.98
C GLY A 30 -9.96 16.10 4.33
N ILE A 31 -8.91 16.49 5.06
CA ILE A 31 -8.62 17.89 5.41
C ILE A 31 -8.20 18.69 4.16
N ILE A 32 -7.25 18.18 3.37
CA ILE A 32 -6.75 18.86 2.16
C ILE A 32 -7.89 19.05 1.15
N GLY A 33 -8.69 18.01 0.91
CA GLY A 33 -9.86 18.12 0.04
C GLY A 33 -10.83 19.19 0.50
N LEU A 34 -11.07 19.29 1.81
CA LEU A 34 -11.94 20.32 2.37
C LEU A 34 -11.35 21.73 2.19
N LEU A 35 -10.04 21.89 2.37
CA LEU A 35 -9.36 23.17 2.15
C LEU A 35 -9.36 23.59 0.67
N GLN A 36 -9.24 22.63 -0.25
CA GLN A 36 -9.28 22.89 -1.70
C GLN A 36 -10.68 23.28 -2.19
N THR A 37 -11.72 22.83 -1.49
CA THR A 37 -13.13 23.13 -1.81
C THR A 37 -13.79 23.90 -0.66
N PHE A 38 -13.02 24.77 0.02
CA PHE A 38 -13.50 25.43 1.23
C PHE A 38 -14.63 26.41 0.89
N PRO A 39 -15.83 26.26 1.47
CA PRO A 39 -17.01 26.98 1.03
C PRO A 39 -17.02 28.40 1.61
N GLN A 40 -17.27 29.41 0.76
CA GLN A 40 -17.75 30.72 1.26
C GLN A 40 -19.21 30.59 1.75
N VAL A 41 -20.00 29.86 0.97
CA VAL A 41 -21.34 29.35 1.32
C VAL A 41 -21.42 27.89 0.89
N ILE A 42 -22.04 27.06 1.70
CA ILE A 42 -22.18 25.63 1.39
C ILE A 42 -23.14 25.46 0.22
N ASN A 43 -22.73 24.71 -0.81
CA ASN A 43 -23.56 24.39 -1.95
C ASN A 43 -23.46 22.90 -2.31
N ALA A 44 -24.50 22.38 -2.97
CA ALA A 44 -24.62 20.96 -3.26
C ALA A 44 -23.57 20.45 -4.26
N VAL A 45 -23.06 21.32 -5.14
CA VAL A 45 -22.07 20.95 -6.16
C VAL A 45 -20.74 20.61 -5.50
N ASP A 46 -20.27 21.47 -4.58
CA ASP A 46 -19.03 21.23 -3.83
C ASP A 46 -19.13 19.99 -2.93
N ILE A 47 -20.29 19.79 -2.28
CA ILE A 47 -20.55 18.58 -1.47
C ILE A 47 -20.47 17.32 -2.35
N ALA A 48 -21.09 17.34 -3.53
CA ALA A 48 -21.12 16.19 -4.43
C ALA A 48 -19.71 15.85 -4.93
N GLU A 49 -18.92 16.86 -5.30
CA GLU A 49 -17.55 16.66 -5.78
C GLU A 49 -16.62 16.15 -4.68
N TYR A 50 -16.70 16.72 -3.46
CA TYR A 50 -15.94 16.23 -2.31
C TYR A 50 -16.25 14.76 -2.01
N ASN A 51 -17.55 14.40 -1.96
CA ASN A 51 -17.97 13.03 -1.70
C ASN A 51 -17.54 12.08 -2.83
N ARG A 52 -17.58 12.52 -4.09
CA ARG A 52 -17.15 11.72 -5.24
C ARG A 52 -15.65 11.40 -5.16
N GLN A 53 -14.81 12.40 -4.92
CA GLN A 53 -13.36 12.19 -4.79
C GLN A 53 -13.02 11.27 -3.62
N ALA A 54 -13.64 11.53 -2.46
CA ALA A 54 -13.33 10.75 -1.27
C ALA A 54 -13.83 9.29 -1.37
N ALA A 55 -14.95 9.06 -2.05
CA ALA A 55 -15.43 7.71 -2.35
C ALA A 55 -14.50 6.95 -3.32
N GLN A 56 -13.94 7.63 -4.32
CA GLN A 56 -12.97 7.02 -5.24
C GLN A 56 -11.69 6.62 -4.51
N GLU A 57 -11.19 7.49 -3.64
CA GLU A 57 -9.97 7.26 -2.88
C GLU A 57 -10.08 6.07 -1.91
N ILE A 58 -11.15 6.02 -1.11
CA ILE A 58 -11.35 4.90 -0.19
C ILE A 58 -11.58 3.57 -0.92
N THR A 59 -12.25 3.60 -2.08
CA THR A 59 -12.45 2.41 -2.92
C THR A 59 -11.13 1.89 -3.46
N HIS A 60 -10.24 2.78 -3.90
CA HIS A 60 -8.92 2.39 -4.38
C HIS A 60 -8.07 1.76 -3.26
N ILE A 61 -8.13 2.31 -2.05
CA ILE A 61 -7.40 1.74 -0.90
C ILE A 61 -7.96 0.38 -0.51
N ARG A 62 -9.30 0.27 -0.45
CA ARG A 62 -9.97 -1.00 -0.17
C ARG A 62 -9.51 -2.08 -1.14
N ASP A 63 -9.49 -1.81 -2.44
CA ASP A 63 -9.06 -2.78 -3.44
C ASP A 63 -7.60 -3.22 -3.23
N PHE A 64 -6.72 -2.31 -2.86
CA PHE A 64 -5.32 -2.63 -2.55
C PHE A 64 -5.18 -3.48 -1.28
N VAL A 65 -5.99 -3.24 -0.25
CA VAL A 65 -6.03 -4.09 0.96
C VAL A 65 -6.58 -5.47 0.63
N ILE A 66 -7.66 -5.56 -0.15
CA ILE A 66 -8.24 -6.85 -0.58
C ILE A 66 -7.21 -7.68 -1.36
N LEU A 67 -6.37 -7.04 -2.20
CA LEU A 67 -5.30 -7.73 -2.94
C LEU A 67 -4.42 -8.56 -2.01
N HIS A 68 -4.05 -8.02 -0.84
CA HIS A 68 -3.16 -8.67 0.11
C HIS A 68 -3.72 -9.98 0.65
N TYR A 69 -5.03 -10.09 0.80
CA TYR A 69 -5.69 -11.31 1.26
C TYR A 69 -5.98 -12.27 0.12
N HIS A 70 -6.38 -11.74 -1.03
CA HIS A 70 -6.83 -12.55 -2.15
C HIS A 70 -5.67 -13.18 -2.94
N ALA A 71 -4.60 -12.43 -3.19
CA ALA A 71 -3.44 -12.90 -3.95
C ALA A 71 -2.52 -13.74 -3.04
N THR A 72 -2.87 -14.98 -2.76
CA THR A 72 -2.05 -15.82 -1.87
C THR A 72 -2.04 -17.26 -2.34
N ASP A 73 -0.91 -17.95 -2.09
CA ASP A 73 -0.78 -19.39 -2.28
C ASP A 73 -1.16 -20.18 -1.01
N ARG A 74 -1.41 -19.48 0.10
CA ARG A 74 -1.77 -20.11 1.37
C ARG A 74 -3.13 -20.81 1.26
N ARG A 75 -3.16 -22.10 1.58
CA ARG A 75 -4.38 -22.92 1.68
C ARG A 75 -4.44 -23.71 2.99
N ASP A 76 -3.54 -23.38 3.91
CA ASP A 76 -3.26 -24.13 5.15
C ASP A 76 -4.38 -24.02 6.20
N THR A 77 -5.17 -22.94 6.18
CA THR A 77 -6.30 -22.74 7.10
C THR A 77 -7.60 -22.47 6.34
N PRO A 78 -8.78 -22.68 6.96
CA PRO A 78 -10.07 -22.26 6.38
C PRO A 78 -10.06 -20.78 5.99
N PHE A 79 -9.54 -19.92 6.87
CA PHE A 79 -9.39 -18.48 6.62
C PHE A 79 -8.68 -18.17 5.30
N TRP A 80 -7.51 -18.75 5.04
CA TRP A 80 -6.76 -18.46 3.81
C TRP A 80 -7.40 -19.07 2.56
N ARG A 81 -8.11 -20.20 2.71
CA ARG A 81 -8.90 -20.76 1.60
C ARG A 81 -10.06 -19.85 1.23
N ASP A 82 -10.74 -19.28 2.23
CA ASP A 82 -11.85 -18.36 2.03
C ASP A 82 -11.36 -17.05 1.39
N CYS A 83 -10.27 -16.45 1.91
CA CYS A 83 -9.68 -15.24 1.31
C CYS A 83 -9.24 -15.44 -0.15
N ALA A 84 -8.67 -16.59 -0.49
CA ALA A 84 -8.25 -16.89 -1.85
C ALA A 84 -9.43 -17.18 -2.80
N ALA A 85 -10.54 -17.68 -2.28
CA ALA A 85 -11.72 -18.06 -3.07
C ALA A 85 -12.82 -16.99 -3.10
N MET A 86 -12.76 -15.96 -2.25
CA MET A 86 -13.79 -14.92 -2.17
C MET A 86 -13.91 -14.14 -3.48
N ASP A 87 -15.12 -13.67 -3.75
CA ASP A 87 -15.36 -12.70 -4.81
C ASP A 87 -14.68 -11.37 -4.49
N ILE A 88 -14.05 -10.79 -5.50
CA ILE A 88 -13.38 -9.49 -5.42
C ILE A 88 -14.10 -8.46 -6.32
N PRO A 89 -14.01 -7.16 -5.99
CA PRO A 89 -14.55 -6.10 -6.84
C PRO A 89 -14.01 -6.15 -8.27
N ASP A 90 -14.85 -5.82 -9.25
CA ASP A 90 -14.45 -5.84 -10.67
C ASP A 90 -13.28 -4.90 -10.97
N SER A 91 -13.19 -3.78 -10.25
CA SER A 91 -12.07 -2.85 -10.32
C SER A 91 -10.73 -3.51 -9.97
N LEU A 92 -10.69 -4.31 -8.90
CA LEU A 92 -9.52 -5.08 -8.51
C LEU A 92 -9.26 -6.23 -9.49
N ARG A 93 -10.30 -7.00 -9.84
CA ARG A 93 -10.20 -8.13 -10.78
C ARG A 93 -9.60 -7.70 -12.10
N HIS A 94 -10.09 -6.59 -12.66
CA HIS A 94 -9.57 -6.01 -13.89
C HIS A 94 -8.08 -5.69 -13.77
N ARG A 95 -7.66 -5.03 -12.69
CA ARG A 95 -6.25 -4.66 -12.47
C ARG A 95 -5.34 -5.88 -12.35
N VAL A 96 -5.74 -6.88 -11.56
CA VAL A 96 -4.98 -8.13 -11.37
C VAL A 96 -4.85 -8.88 -12.69
N GLU A 97 -5.94 -9.00 -13.45
CA GLU A 97 -5.91 -9.75 -14.71
C GLU A 97 -5.05 -9.05 -15.77
N ARG A 98 -5.10 -7.72 -15.85
CA ARG A 98 -4.22 -6.96 -16.75
C ARG A 98 -2.74 -7.14 -16.42
N PHE A 99 -2.40 -7.15 -15.13
CA PHE A 99 -1.04 -7.39 -14.68
C PHE A 99 -0.61 -8.83 -14.99
N ARG A 100 -1.45 -9.82 -14.67
CA ARG A 100 -1.21 -11.23 -14.99
C ARG A 100 -1.02 -11.46 -16.50
N GLN A 101 -1.78 -10.79 -17.36
CA GLN A 101 -1.68 -11.00 -18.80
C GLN A 101 -0.45 -10.32 -19.42
N SER A 102 -0.12 -9.09 -19.00
CA SER A 102 0.80 -8.22 -19.76
C SER A 102 1.85 -7.47 -18.93
N GLY A 103 1.88 -7.68 -17.61
CA GLY A 103 2.78 -6.98 -16.68
C GLY A 103 2.47 -5.49 -16.54
N ARG A 104 1.35 -5.01 -17.09
CA ARG A 104 1.00 -3.59 -17.10
C ARG A 104 0.23 -3.20 -15.83
N VAL A 105 0.72 -2.17 -15.18
CA VAL A 105 0.00 -1.40 -14.16
C VAL A 105 -0.29 -0.01 -14.69
N PHE A 106 -1.35 0.62 -14.21
CA PHE A 106 -1.67 2.00 -14.53
C PHE A 106 -1.91 2.78 -13.25
N HIS A 107 -1.33 3.97 -13.19
CA HIS A 107 -1.69 4.97 -12.20
C HIS A 107 -3.11 5.48 -12.48
N GLN A 108 -3.99 5.37 -11.48
CA GLN A 108 -5.22 6.16 -11.47
C GLN A 108 -4.88 7.54 -10.92
N ALA A 109 -5.29 8.59 -11.63
CA ALA A 109 -5.10 9.96 -11.16
C ALA A 109 -5.64 10.10 -9.72
N ASN A 110 -4.80 10.61 -8.82
CA ASN A 110 -5.07 10.79 -7.39
C ASN A 110 -5.22 9.49 -6.57
N GLY A 111 -4.77 8.34 -7.08
CA GLY A 111 -4.67 7.12 -6.28
C GLY A 111 -3.53 7.21 -5.25
N PRO A 112 -3.74 6.79 -3.99
CA PRO A 112 -2.71 6.86 -2.95
C PRO A 112 -1.56 5.89 -3.18
N PHE A 113 -1.76 4.86 -4.00
CA PHE A 113 -0.73 3.89 -4.36
C PHE A 113 -0.22 4.13 -5.78
N ALA A 114 1.09 4.33 -5.88
CA ALA A 114 1.77 4.47 -7.16
C ALA A 114 1.93 3.11 -7.86
N GLU A 115 2.29 3.15 -9.15
CA GLU A 115 2.46 1.96 -9.99
C GLU A 115 3.45 0.95 -9.39
N ASN A 116 4.52 1.43 -8.78
CA ASN A 116 5.53 0.62 -8.11
C ASN A 116 4.95 -0.25 -6.98
N ALA A 117 4.03 0.28 -6.17
CA ALA A 117 3.43 -0.44 -5.06
C ALA A 117 2.61 -1.64 -5.57
N TRP A 118 1.82 -1.43 -6.62
CA TRP A 118 1.06 -2.51 -7.27
C TRP A 118 1.98 -3.59 -7.86
N VAL A 119 3.06 -3.20 -8.54
CA VAL A 119 4.03 -4.16 -9.10
C VAL A 119 4.70 -4.97 -7.99
N GLN A 120 5.18 -4.31 -6.94
CA GLN A 120 5.87 -4.97 -5.82
C GLN A 120 4.98 -5.96 -5.09
N VAL A 121 3.76 -5.56 -4.75
CA VAL A 121 2.80 -6.42 -4.05
C VAL A 121 2.37 -7.58 -4.93
N MET A 122 1.98 -7.34 -6.19
CA MET A 122 1.52 -8.42 -7.07
C MET A 122 2.63 -9.44 -7.37
N LEU A 123 3.85 -8.99 -7.69
CA LEU A 123 4.99 -9.91 -7.88
C LEU A 123 5.36 -10.62 -6.58
N GLY A 124 5.42 -9.90 -5.46
CA GLY A 124 5.75 -10.45 -4.14
C GLY A 124 4.75 -11.49 -3.65
N GLN A 125 3.49 -11.40 -4.11
CA GLN A 125 2.41 -12.32 -3.80
C GLN A 125 2.17 -13.40 -4.88
N GLY A 126 3.12 -13.57 -5.80
CA GLY A 126 3.12 -14.69 -6.75
C GLY A 126 2.27 -14.49 -8.00
N ILE A 127 1.75 -13.27 -8.25
CA ILE A 127 1.12 -12.97 -9.54
C ILE A 127 2.23 -12.71 -10.56
N VAL A 128 2.52 -13.73 -11.38
CA VAL A 128 3.54 -13.66 -12.43
C VAL A 128 2.90 -13.24 -13.77
N PRO A 129 3.37 -12.16 -14.41
CA PRO A 129 2.95 -11.80 -15.76
C PRO A 129 3.28 -12.88 -16.79
N GLN A 130 2.34 -13.20 -17.67
CA GLN A 130 2.52 -14.13 -18.79
C GLN A 130 3.31 -13.51 -19.95
N GLN A 131 3.26 -12.17 -20.06
CA GLN A 131 3.94 -11.40 -21.08
C GLN A 131 4.48 -10.10 -20.48
N HIS A 132 5.45 -9.51 -21.17
CA HIS A 132 6.02 -8.20 -20.89
C HIS A 132 5.86 -7.26 -22.10
N HIS A 133 6.28 -6.00 -21.95
CA HIS A 133 6.22 -5.04 -23.05
C HIS A 133 7.26 -5.40 -24.13
N PRO A 134 6.90 -5.54 -25.43
CA PRO A 134 7.81 -6.00 -26.49
C PRO A 134 9.06 -5.15 -26.71
N VAL A 135 9.05 -3.90 -26.25
CA VAL A 135 10.24 -3.03 -26.28
C VAL A 135 11.43 -3.65 -25.53
N ALA A 136 11.18 -4.50 -24.52
CA ALA A 136 12.24 -5.18 -23.79
C ALA A 136 12.96 -6.24 -24.65
N ASP A 137 12.29 -6.79 -25.67
CA ASP A 137 12.86 -7.79 -26.59
C ASP A 137 13.86 -7.19 -27.59
N LEU A 138 13.96 -5.85 -27.65
CA LEU A 138 14.95 -5.15 -28.47
C LEU A 138 16.36 -5.23 -27.87
N MET A 139 16.48 -5.52 -26.58
CA MET A 139 17.77 -5.67 -25.88
C MET A 139 18.19 -7.13 -25.87
N GLY A 140 19.41 -7.42 -26.33
CA GLY A 140 20.01 -8.75 -26.14
C GLY A 140 20.45 -8.97 -24.69
N ASP A 141 20.63 -10.23 -24.28
CA ASP A 141 20.93 -10.62 -22.88
C ASP A 141 22.08 -9.83 -22.23
N ALA A 142 23.18 -9.62 -22.97
CA ALA A 142 24.33 -8.89 -22.45
C ALA A 142 24.03 -7.40 -22.22
N GLU A 143 23.17 -6.80 -23.04
CA GLU A 143 22.74 -5.41 -22.86
C GLU A 143 21.77 -5.28 -21.69
N LEU A 144 20.79 -6.19 -21.61
CA LEU A 144 19.81 -6.22 -20.52
C LEU A 144 20.49 -6.44 -19.16
N SER A 145 21.45 -7.38 -19.07
CA SER A 145 22.22 -7.61 -17.85
C SER A 145 22.99 -6.36 -17.44
N ARG A 146 23.70 -5.71 -18.38
CA ARG A 146 24.43 -4.47 -18.09
C ARG A 146 23.51 -3.34 -17.62
N PHE A 147 22.32 -3.23 -18.21
CA PHE A 147 21.31 -2.24 -17.81
C PHE A 147 20.88 -2.46 -16.36
N LEU A 148 20.51 -3.70 -16.00
CA LEU A 148 20.11 -4.06 -14.63
C LEU A 148 21.26 -3.90 -13.63
N ASP A 149 22.47 -4.31 -14.00
CA ASP A 149 23.67 -4.18 -13.16
C ASP A 149 24.03 -2.72 -12.89
N THR A 150 23.83 -1.84 -13.86
CA THR A 150 24.05 -0.40 -13.68
C THR A 150 23.08 0.18 -12.65
N ILE A 151 21.81 -0.24 -12.68
CA ILE A 151 20.81 0.18 -11.68
C ILE A 151 21.21 -0.34 -10.30
N ARG A 152 21.54 -1.64 -10.21
CA ARG A 152 21.98 -2.29 -8.96
C ARG A 152 23.19 -1.58 -8.34
N ALA A 153 24.23 -1.32 -9.13
CA ALA A 153 25.44 -0.65 -8.65
C ALA A 153 25.16 0.77 -8.14
N ARG A 154 24.25 1.52 -8.77
CA ARG A 154 23.85 2.85 -8.29
C ARG A 154 23.11 2.79 -6.96
N VAL A 155 22.22 1.81 -6.78
CA VAL A 155 21.50 1.59 -5.53
C VAL A 155 22.49 1.25 -4.41
N GLU A 156 23.41 0.31 -4.65
CA GLU A 156 24.43 -0.08 -3.67
C GLU A 156 25.33 1.09 -3.29
N ALA A 157 25.81 1.86 -4.27
CA ALA A 157 26.65 3.04 -4.03
C ALA A 157 25.94 4.13 -3.21
N ALA A 158 24.62 4.27 -3.35
CA ALA A 158 23.82 5.16 -2.52
C ALA A 158 23.62 4.59 -1.11
N LEU A 159 23.32 3.30 -1.00
CA LEU A 159 23.02 2.62 0.27
C LEU A 159 24.21 2.67 1.24
N VAL A 160 25.44 2.42 0.76
CA VAL A 160 26.65 2.43 1.61
C VAL A 160 26.97 3.81 2.21
N ARG A 161 26.37 4.88 1.68
CA ARG A 161 26.55 6.25 2.19
C ARG A 161 25.53 6.61 3.26
N LEU A 162 24.48 5.82 3.42
CA LEU A 162 23.45 6.07 4.43
C LEU A 162 23.93 5.50 5.78
N PRO A 163 23.82 6.28 6.86
CA PRO A 163 24.11 5.75 8.19
C PRO A 163 23.08 4.70 8.62
N ALA A 164 23.42 3.91 9.63
CA ALA A 164 22.43 3.07 10.28
C ALA A 164 21.28 3.94 10.83
N HIS A 165 20.07 3.37 10.86
CA HIS A 165 18.87 4.11 11.25
C HIS A 165 19.00 4.72 12.66
N ALA A 166 19.53 3.98 13.64
CA ALA A 166 19.74 4.47 15.00
C ALA A 166 20.68 5.69 15.06
N ASP A 167 21.80 5.64 14.32
CA ASP A 167 22.78 6.73 14.25
C ASP A 167 22.20 8.00 13.60
N PHE A 168 21.27 7.83 12.65
CA PHE A 168 20.53 8.95 12.06
C PHE A 168 19.58 9.58 13.08
N LEU A 169 18.76 8.78 13.76
CA LEU A 169 17.79 9.26 14.75
C LEU A 169 18.49 10.02 15.89
N GLN A 170 19.61 9.50 16.40
CA GLN A 170 20.35 10.15 17.48
C GLN A 170 20.88 11.54 17.09
N ARG A 171 21.23 11.75 15.81
CA ARG A 171 21.76 13.02 15.32
C ARG A 171 20.69 14.00 14.86
N TYR A 172 19.61 13.52 14.26
CA TYR A 172 18.59 14.37 13.63
C TYR A 172 17.42 14.68 14.56
N CYS A 173 16.89 13.68 15.28
CA CYS A 173 15.68 13.81 16.08
C CYS A 173 15.69 12.91 17.33
N PRO A 174 16.64 13.11 18.27
CA PRO A 174 16.68 12.30 19.48
C PRO A 174 15.44 12.55 20.34
N ALA A 175 14.68 11.49 20.62
CA ALA A 175 13.56 11.52 21.56
C ALA A 175 14.05 11.19 22.99
N PRO A 176 13.54 11.86 24.04
CA PRO A 176 13.87 11.50 25.41
C PRO A 176 13.39 10.07 25.71
N PRO A 177 14.15 9.28 26.50
CA PRO A 177 13.69 7.96 26.91
C PRO A 177 12.43 8.09 27.77
N PRO A 178 11.47 7.16 27.63
CA PRO A 178 10.30 7.15 28.50
C PRO A 178 10.72 7.00 29.98
N PRO A 179 10.02 7.65 30.93
CA PRO A 179 10.42 7.72 32.34
C PRO A 179 10.42 6.36 33.05
N GLU A 180 9.64 5.38 32.58
CA GLU A 180 9.71 3.97 32.99
C GLU A 180 9.61 3.07 31.76
N PRO A 181 10.44 2.02 31.65
CA PRO A 181 10.24 1.00 30.63
C PRO A 181 8.93 0.27 30.95
N ALA A 182 8.00 0.22 29.98
CA ALA A 182 6.79 -0.59 30.09
C ALA A 182 7.15 -2.00 30.60
N ALA A 183 6.40 -2.50 31.59
CA ALA A 183 6.63 -3.79 32.22
C ALA A 183 6.87 -4.86 31.13
N ARG A 184 8.08 -5.41 31.07
CA ARG A 184 8.39 -6.52 30.14
C ARG A 184 7.44 -7.66 30.48
N LEU A 185 6.56 -8.01 29.55
CA LEU A 185 5.78 -9.24 29.67
C LEU A 185 6.77 -10.41 29.85
N PRO A 186 6.49 -11.37 30.77
CA PRO A 186 7.33 -12.54 30.92
C PRO A 186 7.42 -13.27 29.57
N ALA A 187 8.61 -13.75 29.23
CA ALA A 187 8.83 -14.51 28.00
C ALA A 187 7.81 -15.66 27.92
N PRO A 188 7.17 -15.90 26.75
CA PRO A 188 6.25 -17.01 26.61
C PRO A 188 6.99 -18.32 26.94
N PRO A 189 6.34 -19.29 27.60
CA PRO A 189 6.97 -20.56 27.91
C PRO A 189 7.43 -21.21 26.61
N VAL A 190 8.69 -21.63 26.56
CA VAL A 190 9.26 -22.39 25.46
C VAL A 190 8.42 -23.65 25.31
N MET A 191 7.64 -23.73 24.23
CA MET A 191 6.93 -24.96 23.87
C MET A 191 7.98 -26.06 23.68
N ALA A 192 7.93 -27.09 24.53
CA ALA A 192 8.75 -28.28 24.38
C ALA A 192 8.48 -28.91 23.01
N THR A 193 9.53 -29.01 22.18
CA THR A 193 9.50 -29.76 20.93
C THR A 193 9.16 -31.22 21.26
N PRO A 194 8.13 -31.83 20.64
CA PRO A 194 7.89 -33.24 20.84
C PRO A 194 9.04 -34.03 20.21
N ALA A 195 9.69 -34.87 21.01
CA ALA A 195 10.72 -35.79 20.55
C ALA A 195 10.17 -36.68 19.43
N ARG A 196 10.89 -36.75 18.31
CA ARG A 196 10.77 -37.83 17.33
C ARG A 196 11.80 -38.90 17.64
#